data_AF-A0A251S0N8-F1
#
_entry.id   AF-A0A251S0N8-F1
#
_cell.length_a   1.000
_cell.length_b   1.000
_cell.length_c   1.000
_cell.angle_alpha   90.00
_cell.angle_beta   90.00
_cell.angle_gamma   90.00
#
_symmetry.space_group_name_H-M   'P 1'
#
loop_
_entity.id
_entity.type
_entity.pdbx_description
1 polymer ?
#
loop_
_entity_poly.entity_id
_entity_poly.type
_entity_poly.pdbx_seq_one_letter_code
_entity_poly.pdbx_strand_id
1 'polypeptide(L)'
;MKTYTCYYLDSIMNSTINPVLRQIIDAAMSLYAMQSVNWVKAKCPYQTGGTECGYYVLKFMKEVVEEGIEILANDNVGEGKVVYTDEDIDGIREGCSSYGATFVFK
;
A
#
# COMPACT_ATOMS: atom_id res chain seq x y z
N MET A 1 -16.70 -21.06 -6.21
CA MET A 1 -16.48 -20.20 -5.05
C MET A 1 -15.55 -19.05 -5.50
N LYS A 2 -15.89 -17.75 -5.42
CA LYS A 2 -15.06 -16.61 -5.85
C LYS A 2 -13.98 -16.26 -4.83
N THR A 3 -12.76 -16.73 -5.05
CA THR A 3 -11.61 -16.28 -4.25
C THR A 3 -11.24 -14.84 -4.62
N TYR A 4 -10.96 -14.01 -3.62
CA TYR A 4 -10.40 -12.67 -3.82
C TYR A 4 -8.91 -12.67 -3.48
N THR A 5 -8.11 -11.95 -4.26
CA THR A 5 -6.70 -11.75 -3.92
C THR A 5 -6.56 -10.47 -3.09
N CYS A 6 -5.92 -10.57 -1.94
CA CYS A 6 -5.55 -9.42 -1.11
C CYS A 6 -4.03 -9.24 -1.17
N TYR A 7 -3.60 -8.13 -1.77
CA TYR A 7 -2.20 -7.74 -1.81
C TYR A 7 -1.85 -6.93 -0.56
N TYR A 8 -0.89 -7.42 0.22
CA TYR A 8 -0.36 -6.76 1.41
C TYR A 8 0.98 -6.10 1.06
N LEU A 9 1.03 -4.78 1.20
CA LEU A 9 2.22 -3.95 1.02
C LEU A 9 2.66 -3.41 2.37
N ASP A 10 3.96 -3.51 2.66
CA ASP A 10 4.53 -3.13 3.96
C ASP A 10 5.95 -2.62 3.77
N SER A 11 6.13 -1.32 4.00
CA SER A 11 7.42 -0.64 3.87
C SER A 11 8.40 -1.02 4.98
N ILE A 12 7.99 -1.69 6.07
CA ILE A 12 8.82 -1.99 7.25
C ILE A 12 9.56 -3.34 7.09
N MET A 13 9.61 -3.92 5.88
CA MET A 13 10.34 -5.17 5.58
C MET A 13 9.92 -6.38 6.44
N ASN A 14 8.74 -6.39 7.05
CA ASN A 14 8.32 -7.53 7.85
C ASN A 14 8.17 -8.77 6.97
N SER A 15 8.77 -9.91 7.36
CA SER A 15 8.70 -11.15 6.58
C SER A 15 7.30 -11.74 6.50
N THR A 16 6.39 -11.33 7.38
CA THR A 16 5.03 -11.88 7.49
C THR A 16 3.95 -10.82 7.34
N ILE A 17 2.79 -11.23 6.82
CA ILE A 17 1.58 -10.42 6.82
C ILE A 17 1.12 -10.26 8.27
N ASN A 18 0.76 -9.03 8.66
CA ASN A 18 0.31 -8.75 10.02
C ASN A 18 -0.88 -9.66 10.41
N PRO A 19 -0.74 -10.51 11.44
CA PRO A 19 -1.75 -11.51 11.77
C PRO A 19 -3.06 -10.90 12.27
N VAL A 20 -2.99 -9.75 12.94
CA VAL A 20 -4.18 -9.03 13.44
C VAL A 20 -4.94 -8.42 12.26
N LEU A 21 -4.23 -7.75 11.34
CA LEU A 21 -4.84 -7.21 10.12
C LEU A 21 -5.49 -8.33 9.30
N ARG A 22 -4.78 -9.44 9.13
CA ARG A 22 -5.29 -10.62 8.42
C ARG A 22 -6.59 -11.13 9.04
N GLN A 23 -6.64 -11.29 10.36
CA GLN A 23 -7.87 -11.72 11.06
C GLN A 23 -9.02 -10.74 10.86
N ILE A 24 -8.77 -9.43 10.92
CA ILE A 24 -9.80 -8.40 10.73
C ILE A 24 -10.42 -8.51 9.32
N ILE A 25 -9.57 -8.63 8.30
CA ILE A 25 -10.03 -8.73 6.91
C ILE A 25 -10.72 -10.08 6.66
N ASP A 26 -10.18 -11.20 7.15
CA ASP A 26 -10.78 -12.53 7.01
C ASP A 26 -12.18 -12.58 7.70
N ALA A 27 -12.33 -11.93 8.86
CA ALA A 27 -13.61 -11.79 9.54
C ALA A 27 -14.60 -10.92 8.76
N ALA A 28 -14.15 -9.77 8.22
CA ALA A 28 -14.98 -8.91 7.39
C ALA A 28 -15.48 -9.64 6.14
N MET A 29 -14.61 -10.36 5.45
CA MET A 29 -14.98 -11.14 4.25
C MET A 29 -16.02 -12.22 4.59
N SER A 30 -15.84 -12.89 5.72
CA SER A 30 -16.80 -13.88 6.23
C SER A 30 -18.19 -13.27 6.51
N LEU A 31 -18.24 -12.05 7.07
CA LEU A 31 -19.51 -11.34 7.34
C LEU A 31 -20.30 -11.01 6.07
N TYR A 32 -19.62 -10.68 4.97
CA TYR A 32 -20.28 -10.33 3.70
C TYR A 32 -20.66 -11.56 2.86
N ALA A 33 -20.59 -12.77 3.41
CA ALA A 33 -20.65 -14.04 2.66
C ALA A 33 -19.69 -14.05 1.45
N MET A 34 -18.66 -13.20 1.50
CA MET A 34 -17.57 -13.19 0.55
C MET A 34 -16.66 -14.36 0.92
N GLN A 35 -16.11 -14.94 -0.13
CA GLN A 35 -15.44 -16.22 -0.04
C GLN A 35 -13.97 -16.02 0.39
N SER A 36 -13.21 -17.12 0.45
CA SER A 36 -11.82 -17.13 0.92
C SER A 36 -10.93 -16.05 0.30
N VAL A 37 -10.03 -15.49 1.11
CA VAL A 37 -9.01 -14.54 0.68
C VAL A 37 -7.71 -15.28 0.38
N ASN A 38 -7.19 -15.08 -0.82
CA ASN A 38 -5.82 -15.43 -1.17
C ASN A 38 -4.90 -14.25 -0.81
N TRP A 39 -4.11 -14.41 0.24
CA TRP A 39 -3.19 -13.38 0.70
C TRP A 39 -1.87 -13.44 -0.06
N VAL A 40 -1.49 -12.32 -0.68
CA VAL A 40 -0.23 -12.17 -1.40
C VAL A 40 0.55 -11.03 -0.77
N LYS A 41 1.76 -11.29 -0.31
CA LYS A 41 2.68 -10.21 0.08
C LYS A 41 3.33 -9.68 -1.19
N ALA A 42 2.93 -8.49 -1.63
CA ALA A 42 3.50 -7.89 -2.83
C ALA A 42 4.90 -7.35 -2.52
N LYS A 43 5.80 -7.39 -3.52
CA LYS A 43 7.07 -6.68 -3.43
C LYS A 43 6.82 -5.18 -3.53
N CYS A 44 7.43 -4.41 -2.63
CA CYS A 44 7.38 -2.96 -2.63
C CYS A 44 8.67 -2.36 -2.05
N PRO A 45 8.99 -1.09 -2.36
CA PRO A 45 10.08 -0.37 -1.71
C PRO A 45 9.94 -0.34 -0.18
N TYR A 46 11.06 -0.42 0.52
CA TYR A 46 11.10 -0.34 1.97
C TYR A 46 11.55 1.03 2.46
N GLN A 47 11.09 1.43 3.65
CA GLN A 47 11.52 2.65 4.30
C GLN A 47 12.80 2.41 5.12
N THR A 48 13.72 3.35 5.09
CA THR A 48 14.94 3.33 5.92
C THR A 48 14.70 3.98 7.29
N GLY A 49 13.80 4.95 7.37
CA GLY A 49 13.41 5.64 8.60
C GLY A 49 12.26 4.97 9.36
N GLY A 50 11.95 5.49 10.55
CA GLY A 50 10.86 4.97 11.41
C GLY A 50 9.50 5.66 11.25
N THR A 51 9.44 6.81 10.57
CA THR A 51 8.29 7.73 10.60
C THR A 51 7.63 7.94 9.23
N GLU A 52 8.11 7.25 8.19
CA GLU A 52 7.74 7.55 6.81
C GLU A 52 6.70 6.59 6.22
N CYS A 53 6.25 5.60 7.00
CA CYS A 53 5.31 4.56 6.53
C CYS A 53 4.05 5.15 5.90
N GLY A 54 3.52 6.25 6.45
CA GLY A 54 2.37 6.96 5.88
C GLY A 54 2.63 7.47 4.46
N TYR A 55 3.82 8.03 4.19
CA TYR A 55 4.19 8.50 2.86
C TYR A 55 4.40 7.36 1.87
N TYR A 56 4.97 6.24 2.32
CA TYR A 56 5.10 5.03 1.49
C TYR A 56 3.74 4.46 1.11
N VAL A 57 2.81 4.34 2.07
CA VAL A 57 1.44 3.88 1.78
C VAL A 57 0.75 4.81 0.79
N LEU A 58 0.90 6.13 0.94
CA LEU A 58 0.34 7.11 -0.02
C LEU A 58 0.97 6.97 -1.42
N LYS A 59 2.29 6.77 -1.49
CA LYS A 59 3.00 6.54 -2.76
C LYS A 59 2.51 5.26 -3.44
N PHE A 60 2.38 4.15 -2.70
CA PHE A 60 1.84 2.90 -3.23
C PHE A 60 0.42 3.07 -3.76
N MET A 61 -0.45 3.74 -3.01
CA MET A 61 -1.82 4.01 -3.45
C MET A 61 -1.85 4.85 -4.72
N LYS A 62 -0.99 5.86 -4.82
CA LYS A 62 -0.84 6.68 -6.03
C LYS A 62 -0.42 5.85 -7.24
N GLU A 63 0.63 5.03 -7.10
CA GLU A 63 1.11 4.16 -8.18
C GLU A 63 0.05 3.15 -8.64
N VAL A 64 -0.70 2.54 -7.71
CA VAL A 64 -1.78 1.60 -8.06
C VAL A 64 -2.92 2.30 -8.82
N VAL A 65 -3.19 3.57 -8.50
CA VAL A 65 -4.21 4.37 -9.22
C VAL A 65 -3.73 4.78 -10.61
N GLU A 66 -2.44 5.14 -10.75
CA GLU A 66 -1.86 5.62 -12.01
C GLU A 66 -1.57 4.48 -12.99
N GLU A 67 -0.96 3.39 -12.51
CA GLU A 67 -0.48 2.26 -13.33
C GLU A 67 -1.45 1.06 -13.31
N GLY A 68 -2.45 1.09 -12.44
CA GLY A 68 -3.43 0.02 -12.27
C GLY A 68 -2.98 -1.11 -11.35
N ILE A 69 -3.92 -2.02 -11.06
CA ILE A 69 -3.71 -3.11 -10.10
C ILE A 69 -2.68 -4.16 -10.56
N GLU A 70 -2.31 -4.17 -11.84
CA GLU A 70 -1.40 -5.16 -12.42
C GLU A 70 0.02 -5.04 -11.88
N ILE A 71 0.42 -3.86 -11.41
CA ILE A 71 1.73 -3.66 -10.78
C ILE A 71 1.89 -4.49 -9.49
N LEU A 72 0.78 -4.80 -8.81
CA LEU A 72 0.77 -5.62 -7.60
C LEU A 72 1.03 -7.09 -7.92
N ALA A 73 0.49 -7.58 -9.03
CA ALA A 73 0.65 -8.97 -9.46
C ALA A 73 2.03 -9.23 -10.07
N ASN A 74 2.64 -8.20 -10.66
CA ASN A 74 3.92 -8.28 -11.35
C ASN A 74 5.11 -7.82 -10.49
N ASP A 75 4.92 -7.58 -9.19
CA ASP A 75 5.96 -7.10 -8.27
C ASP A 75 6.67 -5.81 -8.75
N ASN A 76 5.91 -4.93 -9.39
CA ASN A 76 6.39 -3.71 -10.06
C ASN A 76 6.09 -2.42 -9.28
N VAL A 77 5.55 -2.52 -8.06
CA VAL A 77 5.40 -1.36 -7.16
C VAL A 77 6.76 -0.70 -6.97
N GLY A 78 6.80 0.63 -7.08
CA GLY A 78 8.03 1.41 -7.04
C GLY A 78 8.96 1.24 -8.23
N GLU A 79 8.50 0.70 -9.37
CA GLU A 79 9.26 0.62 -10.63
C GLU A 79 10.63 -0.09 -10.47
N GLY A 80 10.68 -1.13 -9.63
CA GLY A 80 11.89 -1.88 -9.34
C GLY A 80 12.84 -1.23 -8.32
N LYS A 81 12.47 -0.06 -7.76
CA LYS A 81 13.21 0.57 -6.67
C LYS A 81 13.17 -0.30 -5.43
N VAL A 82 14.29 -0.28 -4.71
CA VAL A 82 14.46 -0.98 -3.44
C VAL A 82 14.02 -0.07 -2.28
N VAL A 83 14.31 1.22 -2.39
CA VAL A 83 13.91 2.31 -1.47
C VAL A 83 13.50 3.50 -2.36
N TYR A 84 12.50 4.27 -1.94
CA TYR A 84 12.17 5.53 -2.62
C TYR A 84 13.22 6.60 -2.34
N THR A 85 13.47 7.49 -3.30
CA THR A 85 14.36 8.63 -3.06
C THR A 85 13.67 9.69 -2.20
N ASP A 86 14.45 10.63 -1.66
CA ASP A 86 13.87 11.79 -0.97
C ASP A 86 12.96 12.58 -1.92
N GLU A 87 13.30 12.71 -3.22
CA GLU A 87 12.43 13.38 -4.19
C GLU A 87 11.10 12.65 -4.41
N ASP A 88 11.11 11.32 -4.44
CA ASP A 88 9.89 10.50 -4.57
C ASP A 88 8.92 10.78 -3.40
N ILE A 89 9.46 10.91 -2.17
CA ILE A 89 8.70 11.14 -0.95
C ILE A 89 8.31 12.60 -0.79
N ASP A 90 9.19 13.54 -1.14
CA ASP A 90 8.90 14.98 -1.09
C ASP A 90 7.79 15.34 -2.08
N GLY A 91 7.73 14.73 -3.26
CA GLY A 91 6.60 14.87 -4.17
C GLY A 91 5.26 14.44 -3.56
N ILE A 92 5.26 13.42 -2.68
CA ILE A 92 4.06 13.03 -1.93
C ILE A 92 3.74 14.05 -0.83
N ARG A 93 4.75 14.52 -0.08
CA ARG A 93 4.58 15.55 0.97
C ARG A 93 4.00 16.84 0.42
N GLU A 94 4.53 17.32 -0.70
CA GLU A 94 4.06 18.52 -1.40
C GLU A 94 2.64 18.32 -1.94
N GLY A 95 2.37 17.17 -2.54
CA GLY A 95 1.02 16.77 -2.96
C GLY A 95 0.03 16.86 -1.79
N CYS A 96 0.30 16.17 -0.68
CA CYS A 96 -0.57 16.20 0.50
C CYS A 96 -0.75 17.62 1.07
N SER A 97 0.32 18.41 1.13
CA SER A 97 0.29 19.77 1.66
C SER A 97 -0.56 20.71 0.80
N SER A 98 -0.45 20.60 -0.53
CA SER A 98 -1.25 21.39 -1.46
C SER A 98 -2.74 21.03 -1.41
N TYR A 99 -3.08 19.74 -1.28
CA TYR A 99 -4.46 19.31 -1.06
C TYR A 99 -5.02 19.80 0.28
N GLY A 100 -4.26 19.66 1.37
CA GLY A 100 -4.65 20.14 2.69
C GLY A 100 -4.90 21.65 2.72
N ALA A 101 -4.01 22.44 2.11
CA ALA A 101 -4.17 23.88 1.96
C ALA A 101 -5.43 24.26 1.17
N THR A 102 -5.77 23.47 0.15
CA THR A 102 -6.90 23.75 -0.75
C THR A 102 -8.25 23.34 -0.16
N PHE A 103 -8.29 22.32 0.70
CA PHE A 103 -9.55 21.71 1.18
C PHE A 103 -9.87 22.02 2.64
N VAL A 104 -8.86 22.24 3.50
CA VAL A 104 -9.06 22.46 4.95
C VAL A 104 -9.20 23.94 5.31
N PHE A 105 -8.60 24.83 4.52
CA PHE A 105 -8.62 26.28 4.77
C PHE A 105 -9.52 27.05 3.77
N LYS A 106 -10.44 26.35 3.11
CA LYS A 106 -11.53 26.98 2.34
C LYS A 106 -12.79 27.12 3.17
#